data_AF-A0A529KFF9-F1
#
_entry.id   AF-A0A529KFF9-F1
#
_cell.length_a   1.000
_cell.length_b   1.000
_cell.length_c   1.000
_cell.angle_alpha   90.00
_cell.angle_beta   90.00
_cell.angle_gamma   90.00
#
_symmetry.space_group_name_H-M   'P 1'
#
loop_
_entity.id
_entity.type
_entity.pdbx_description
1 polymer ?
#
loop_
_entity_poly.entity_id
_entity_poly.type
_entity_poly.pdbx_seq_one_letter_code
_entity_poly.pdbx_strand_id
1 'polypeptide(L)' 'SDWVTVPLVGEWFPDAFVGRMANVQRYASGEDTELVSSVEDAWNTMALVEAAYQSSAAPATSIAARP' A
#
# COMPACT_ATOMS: atom_id res chain seq x y z
N SER A 1 -29.90 -15.74 -3.45
CA SER A 1 -29.15 -15.50 -2.21
C SER A 1 -29.55 -14.13 -1.72
N ASP A 2 -30.13 -14.06 -0.52
CA ASP A 2 -30.59 -12.80 0.05
C ASP A 2 -29.43 -12.10 0.76
N TRP A 3 -29.52 -10.77 0.87
CA TRP A 3 -28.54 -9.97 1.59
C TRP A 3 -28.58 -10.29 3.09
N VAL A 4 -27.41 -10.39 3.71
CA VAL A 4 -27.26 -10.62 5.14
C VAL A 4 -26.52 -9.43 5.76
N THR A 5 -27.07 -8.87 6.83
CA THR A 5 -26.44 -7.80 7.60
C THR A 5 -25.33 -8.37 8.47
N VAL A 6 -24.12 -7.82 8.36
CA VAL A 6 -22.98 -8.14 9.23
C VAL A 6 -22.76 -6.98 10.20
N PRO A 7 -22.68 -7.21 11.52
CA PRO A 7 -22.35 -6.15 12.47
C PRO A 7 -20.92 -5.66 12.23
N LEU A 8 -20.76 -4.36 12.00
CA LEU A 8 -19.46 -3.73 11.88
C LEU A 8 -18.91 -3.44 13.27
N VAL A 9 -17.74 -3.99 13.58
CA VAL A 9 -16.96 -3.64 14.75
C VAL A 9 -15.83 -2.72 14.27
N GLY A 10 -15.82 -1.48 14.77
CA GLY A 10 -14.76 -0.54 14.44
C GLY A 10 -13.52 -0.78 15.30
N GLU A 11 -12.35 -0.49 14.73
CA GLU A 11 -11.09 -0.38 15.46
C GLU A 11 -10.74 1.10 15.65
N TRP A 12 -9.81 1.38 16.57
CA TRP A 12 -9.35 2.75 16.78
C TRP A 12 -8.35 3.13 15.69
N PHE A 13 -8.40 4.37 15.19
CA PHE A 13 -7.56 4.79 14.06
C PHE A 13 -6.06 4.42 14.18
N PRO A 14 -5.40 4.56 15.35
CA PRO A 14 -4.01 4.15 15.52
C PRO A 14 -3.74 2.66 15.29
N ASP A 15 -4.72 1.78 15.49
CA ASP A 15 -4.57 0.34 15.30
C ASP A 15 -4.18 0.01 13.85
N ALA A 16 -4.65 0.81 12.88
CA ALA A 16 -4.27 0.70 11.47
C ALA A 16 -2.78 0.98 11.19
N PHE A 17 -2.06 1.62 12.12
CA PHE A 17 -0.68 2.06 11.92
C PHE A 17 0.35 1.33 12.79
N VAL A 18 -0.09 0.62 13.85
CA VAL A 18 0.80 -0.03 14.82
C VAL A 18 1.85 -0.90 14.12
N GLY A 19 1.45 -1.77 13.19
CA GLY A 19 2.38 -2.65 12.49
C GLY A 19 3.40 -1.91 11.62
N ARG A 20 2.97 -0.84 10.93
CA ARG A 20 3.84 -0.05 10.04
C ARG A 20 4.86 0.74 10.85
N MET A 21 4.41 1.37 11.94
CA MET A 21 5.29 2.11 12.84
C MET A 21 6.26 1.18 13.57
N ALA A 22 5.83 -0.02 13.95
CA ALA A 22 6.70 -1.03 14.58
C ALA A 22 7.80 -1.50 13.62
N ASN A 23 7.47 -1.85 12.37
CA ASN A 23 8.47 -2.28 11.39
C ASN A 23 9.52 -1.19 11.09
N VAL A 24 9.12 0.08 11.00
CA VAL A 24 10.09 1.19 10.81
C VAL A 24 11.09 1.26 11.97
N GLN A 25 10.62 1.17 13.21
CA GLN A 25 11.48 1.22 14.40
C GLN A 25 12.41 0.01 14.50
N ARG A 26 11.90 -1.19 14.19
CA ARG A 26 12.67 -2.44 14.20
C ARG A 26 13.72 -2.48 13.10
N TYR A 27 13.40 -1.99 11.91
CA TYR A 27 14.37 -1.85 10.82
C TYR A 27 15.47 -0.86 11.19
N ALA A 28 15.11 0.31 11.73
CA ALA A 28 16.08 1.33 12.14
C ALA A 28 17.01 0.88 13.27
N SER A 29 16.57 -0.07 14.11
CA SER A 29 17.37 -0.67 15.18
C SER A 29 18.11 -1.95 14.76
N GLY A 30 17.94 -2.41 13.51
CA GLY A 30 18.56 -3.62 12.98
C GLY A 30 17.91 -4.93 13.45
N GLU A 31 16.74 -4.86 14.08
CA GLU A 31 15.97 -6.04 14.48
C GLU A 31 15.22 -6.69 13.31
N ASP A 32 14.85 -5.90 12.31
CA ASP A 32 14.29 -6.36 11.03
C ASP A 32 15.27 -5.99 9.89
N THR A 33 15.39 -6.86 8.90
CA THR A 33 16.30 -6.66 7.75
C THR A 33 15.65 -5.97 6.55
N GLU A 34 14.33 -5.81 6.57
CA GLU A 34 13.55 -5.28 5.45
C GLU A 34 12.44 -4.34 5.94
N LEU A 35 12.16 -3.31 5.13
CA LEU A 35 10.98 -2.46 5.29
C LEU A 35 9.82 -3.05 4.49
N VAL A 36 8.73 -3.39 5.18
CA VAL A 36 7.50 -3.97 4.59
C VAL A 36 6.79 -2.98 3.65
N SER A 37 7.16 -1.69 3.70
CA SER A 37 6.75 -0.70 2.71
C SER A 37 7.83 0.33 2.53
N SER A 38 8.79 -0.13 1.73
CA SER A 38 9.92 0.65 1.27
C SER A 38 9.48 1.83 0.40
N VAL A 39 10.40 2.76 0.14
CA VAL A 39 10.17 3.86 -0.81
C VAL A 39 9.98 3.31 -2.22
N GLU A 40 10.65 2.21 -2.54
CA GLU A 40 10.58 1.50 -3.80
C GLU A 40 9.17 0.94 -4.07
N ASP A 41 8.50 0.41 -3.04
CA ASP A 41 7.12 -0.05 -3.17
C ASP A 41 6.14 1.10 -3.40
N ALA A 42 6.36 2.23 -2.71
CA ALA A 42 5.57 3.44 -2.93
C ALA A 42 5.76 3.99 -4.35
N TRP A 43 6.99 3.94 -4.87
CA TRP A 43 7.27 4.30 -6.26
C TRP A 43 6.52 3.43 -7.26
N ASN A 44 6.59 2.09 -7.11
CA ASN A 44 5.87 1.16 -7.98
C ASN A 44 4.36 1.40 -7.94
N THR A 45 3.81 1.69 -6.75
CA THR A 45 2.39 2.03 -6.58
C THR A 45 2.04 3.29 -7.37
N MET A 46 2.85 4.34 -7.28
CA MET A 46 2.60 5.58 -8.03
C MET A 46 2.77 5.37 -9.54
N ALA A 47 3.75 4.59 -9.99
CA ALA A 47 3.91 4.25 -11.40
C ALA A 47 2.66 3.56 -11.96
N LEU A 48 2.02 2.69 -11.19
CA LEU A 48 0.75 2.06 -11.55
C LEU A 48 -0.41 3.06 -11.59
N VAL A 49 -0.52 3.95 -10.60
CA VAL A 49 -1.57 4.99 -10.54
C VAL A 49 -1.49 5.90 -11.76
N GLU A 50 -0.30 6.37 -12.11
CA GLU A 50 -0.08 7.23 -13.29
C GLU A 50 -0.41 6.49 -14.60
N ALA A 51 -0.01 5.22 -14.71
CA ALA A 51 -0.37 4.40 -15.87
C ALA A 51 -1.89 4.18 -15.96
N ALA A 52 -2.59 4.02 -14.83
CA ALA A 52 -4.05 3.89 -14.81
C ALA A 52 -4.75 5.17 -15.26
N TYR A 53 -4.27 6.34 -14.84
CA TYR A 53 -4.81 7.62 -15.32
C TYR A 53 -4.65 7.78 -16.83
N GLN A 54 -3.47 7.48 -17.37
CA GLN A 54 -3.24 7.51 -18.82
C GLN A 54 -4.09 6.46 -19.54
N SER A 55 -4.20 5.25 -18.97
CA SER A 55 -4.98 4.16 -19.55
C SER A 55 -6.48 4.46 -19.63
N SER A 56 -6.99 5.30 -18.73
CA SER A 56 -8.38 5.75 -18.75
C SER A 56 -8.69 6.62 -19.97
N ALA A 57 -7.69 7.27 -20.57
CA ALA A 57 -7.83 8.09 -21.77
C ALA A 57 -7.42 7.34 -23.05
N ALA A 58 -6.41 6.47 -22.96
CA ALA A 58 -5.93 5.65 -24.08
C ALA A 58 -5.51 4.25 -23.59
N PRO A 59 -6.10 3.16 -24.10
CA PRO A 59 -5.88 1.82 -23.55
C PRO A 59 -4.43 1.33 -23.71
N ALA A 60 -4.07 0.32 -22.91
CA ALA A 60 -2.79 -0.38 -22.97
C ALA A 60 -1.55 0.47 -22.65
N THR A 61 -1.67 1.39 -21.67
CA THR A 61 -0.51 2.12 -21.13
C THR A 61 0.39 1.20 -20.31
N SER A 62 1.69 1.19 -20.62
CA SER A 62 2.71 0.47 -19.83
C SER A 62 2.99 1.19 -18.51
N ILE A 63 3.27 0.41 -17.46
CA ILE A 63 3.79 0.93 -16.19
C ILE A 63 5.22 1.41 -16.40
N ALA A 64 5.57 2.57 -15.83
CA ALA A 64 6.92 3.12 -15.90
C ALA A 64 7.92 2.22 -15.16
N ALA A 65 9.09 2.00 -15.77
CA ALA A 65 10.19 1.34 -15.10
C ALA A 65 10.79 2.26 -14.03
N ARG A 66 11.37 1.65 -13.01
CA ARG A 66 12.18 2.37 -12.03
C ARG A 66 13.41 3.00 -12.70
N PRO A 67 13.83 4.21 -12.25
CA PRO A 67 15.06 4.84 -12.72
C PRO A 67 16.31 4.05 -12.33
#